data_AF-A0A4E0QQB1-F1
#
_entry.id   AF-A0A4E0QQB1-F1
#
_cell.length_a   1.000
_cell.length_b   1.000
_cell.length_c   1.000
_cell.angle_alpha   90.00
_cell.angle_beta   90.00
_cell.angle_gamma   90.00
#
_symmetry.space_group_name_H-M   'P 1'
#
loop_
_entity.id
_entity.type
_entity.pdbx_description
1 polymer ?
#
loop_
_entity_poly.entity_id
_entity_poly.type
_entity_poly.pdbx_seq_one_letter_code
_entity_poly.pdbx_strand_id
1 'polypeptide(L)' 'MTWTMITNSPRHGLGYEKIARTSIRAPIPTDITDDVTFIAFRFYGKAPMVGYREGYIFHILWIDRDFTLYSHG' A
#
# COMPACT_ATOMS: atom_id res chain seq x y z
N MET A 1 1.40 17.45 -5.71
CA MET A 1 1.57 16.19 -6.46
C MET A 1 0.20 15.57 -6.67
N THR A 2 -0.17 15.18 -7.89
CA THR A 2 -1.50 14.57 -8.15
C THR A 2 -1.41 13.03 -8.14
N TRP A 3 -2.55 12.36 -8.02
CA TRP A 3 -2.62 10.91 -8.15
C TRP A 3 -2.10 10.38 -9.49
N THR A 4 -2.30 11.13 -10.57
CA THR A 4 -1.75 10.81 -11.89
C THR A 4 -0.21 10.89 -11.87
N MET A 5 0.36 11.91 -11.24
CA MET A 5 1.82 12.01 -11.08
C MET A 5 2.39 10.87 -10.23
N ILE A 6 1.71 10.53 -9.14
CA ILE A 6 2.08 9.41 -8.25
C ILE A 6 2.07 8.08 -9.00
N THR A 7 0.99 7.82 -9.75
CA THR A 7 0.80 6.54 -10.47
C THR A 7 1.87 6.32 -11.55
N ASN A 8 2.38 7.40 -12.15
CA ASN A 8 3.45 7.35 -13.16
C ASN A 8 4.87 7.44 -12.56
N SER A 9 5.00 7.58 -11.24
CA SER A 9 6.30 7.66 -10.57
C SER A 9 6.90 6.28 -10.30
N PRO A 10 8.24 6.16 -10.15
CA PRO A 10 8.88 4.89 -9.81
C PRO A 10 8.38 4.32 -8.47
N ARG A 11 8.08 3.01 -8.42
CA ARG A 11 7.57 2.31 -7.22
C ARG A 11 8.49 2.37 -5.99
N HIS A 12 9.79 2.54 -6.20
CA HIS A 12 10.79 2.67 -5.13
C HIS A 12 11.11 4.15 -4.80
N GLY A 13 10.48 5.09 -5.49
CA GLY A 13 10.56 6.53 -5.25
C GLY A 13 9.22 7.07 -4.76
N LEU A 14 8.62 7.98 -5.52
CA LEU A 14 7.34 8.64 -5.18
C LEU A 14 6.09 7.85 -5.60
N GLY A 15 6.27 6.73 -6.33
CA GLY A 15 5.20 5.85 -6.73
C GLY A 15 4.86 4.81 -5.66
N TYR A 16 4.13 3.78 -6.08
CA TYR A 16 3.71 2.69 -5.21
C TYR A 16 3.70 1.35 -5.94
N GLU A 17 3.56 0.28 -5.19
CA GLU A 17 3.29 -1.06 -5.71
C GLU A 17 1.90 -1.54 -5.27
N LYS A 18 1.27 -2.35 -6.13
CA LYS A 18 0.00 -3.01 -5.81
C LYS A 18 0.30 -4.31 -5.08
N ILE A 19 -0.44 -4.57 -4.00
CA ILE A 19 -0.29 -5.77 -3.18
C ILE A 19 -1.53 -6.63 -3.34
N ALA A 20 -1.33 -7.91 -3.65
CA ALA A 20 -2.43 -8.86 -3.69
C ALA A 20 -2.99 -9.08 -2.27
N ARG A 21 -4.31 -9.07 -2.14
CA ARG A 21 -5.02 -9.33 -0.87
C ARG A 21 -4.54 -10.62 -0.20
N THR A 22 -4.35 -11.66 -0.99
CA THR A 22 -3.87 -12.98 -0.54
C THR A 22 -2.43 -12.99 -0.03
N SER A 23 -1.65 -11.94 -0.28
CA SER A 23 -0.26 -11.83 0.19
C SER A 23 -0.13 -11.19 1.57
N ILE A 24 -1.21 -10.60 2.10
CA ILE A 24 -1.21 -9.97 3.41
C ILE A 24 -1.28 -11.04 4.50
N ARG A 25 -0.30 -11.02 5.41
CA ARG A 25 -0.21 -11.96 6.54
C ARG A 25 -0.95 -11.49 7.79
N ALA A 26 -1.28 -10.20 7.86
CA ALA A 26 -2.02 -9.63 8.97
C ALA A 26 -3.55 -9.74 8.76
N PRO A 27 -4.36 -9.69 9.84
CA PRO A 27 -5.81 -9.61 9.71
C PRO A 27 -6.23 -8.41 8.86
N ILE A 28 -7.13 -8.64 7.92
CA ILE A 28 -7.76 -7.59 7.11
C ILE A 28 -9.05 -7.16 7.81
N PRO A 29 -9.29 -5.85 8.04
CA PRO A 29 -10.53 -5.39 8.62
C PRO A 29 -11.75 -5.86 7.81
N THR A 30 -12.82 -6.23 8.49
CA THR A 30 -14.01 -6.86 7.88
C THR A 30 -14.74 -5.95 6.89
N ASP A 31 -14.63 -4.64 7.06
CA ASP A 31 -15.27 -3.65 6.20
C ASP A 31 -14.53 -3.47 4.86
N ILE A 32 -13.35 -4.07 4.70
CA ILE A 32 -12.58 -4.02 3.44
C ILE A 32 -13.02 -5.14 2.52
N THR A 33 -13.77 -4.79 1.49
CA THR A 33 -14.27 -5.69 0.45
C THR A 33 -13.17 -6.19 -0.49
N ASP A 34 -13.47 -7.24 -1.25
CA ASP A 34 -12.49 -7.92 -2.12
C ASP A 34 -12.13 -7.13 -3.40
N ASP A 35 -12.92 -6.12 -3.78
CA ASP A 35 -12.67 -5.23 -4.93
C ASP A 35 -11.61 -4.16 -4.63
N VAL A 36 -11.20 -4.01 -3.38
CA VAL A 36 -10.18 -3.06 -2.96
C VAL A 36 -8.79 -3.52 -3.40
N THR A 37 -8.10 -2.66 -4.14
CA THR A 37 -6.67 -2.85 -4.46
C THR A 37 -5.79 -2.24 -3.37
N PHE A 38 -5.01 -3.08 -2.69
CA PHE A 38 -4.00 -2.59 -1.75
C PHE A 38 -2.80 -1.99 -2.46
N ILE A 39 -2.28 -0.91 -1.86
CA ILE A 39 -1.20 -0.09 -2.37
C ILE A 39 -0.18 0.11 -1.25
N ALA A 40 1.10 -0.04 -1.56
CA ALA A 40 2.20 0.21 -0.63
C ALA A 40 3.02 1.45 -1.04
N PHE A 41 3.05 2.47 -0.18
CA PHE A 41 3.91 3.65 -0.30
C PHE A 41 5.13 3.55 0.61
N ARG A 42 6.27 4.03 0.14
CA ARG A 42 7.51 4.12 0.94
C ARG A 42 7.48 5.40 1.78
N PHE A 43 7.82 5.32 3.08
CA PHE A 43 7.75 6.49 3.95
C PHE A 43 8.96 6.69 4.88
N TYR A 44 9.42 5.63 5.56
CA TYR A 44 10.51 5.69 6.53
C TYR A 44 11.58 4.67 6.19
N GLY A 45 12.75 5.11 5.69
CA GLY A 45 13.83 4.17 5.32
C GLY A 45 13.40 3.10 4.31
N LYS A 46 12.48 3.43 3.40
CA LYS A 46 11.80 2.51 2.45
C LYS A 46 10.84 1.48 3.08
N ALA A 47 10.58 1.55 4.39
CA ALA A 47 9.48 0.83 4.99
C ALA A 47 8.16 1.20 4.29
N PRO A 48 7.30 0.22 3.98
CA PRO A 48 6.00 0.50 3.40
C PRO A 48 4.96 0.90 4.45
N MET A 49 4.10 1.83 4.07
CA MET A 49 2.74 1.95 4.58
C MET A 49 1.80 1.33 3.55
N VAL A 50 0.91 0.44 3.99
CA VAL A 50 -0.02 -0.28 3.11
C VAL A 50 -1.44 0.14 3.43
N GLY A 51 -2.21 0.38 2.37
CA GLY A 51 -3.57 0.89 2.47
C GLY A 51 -4.29 0.79 1.14
N TYR A 52 -5.39 1.52 1.01
CA TYR A 52 -6.14 1.61 -0.22
C TYR A 52 -6.56 3.04 -0.53
N ARG A 53 -6.89 3.29 -1.79
CA ARG A 53 -7.30 4.61 -2.25
C ARG A 53 -8.81 4.62 -2.50
N GLU A 54 -9.47 5.62 -1.94
CA GLU A 54 -10.86 5.96 -2.23
C GLU A 54 -10.93 7.43 -2.69
N GLY A 55 -11.22 7.64 -3.97
CA GLY A 55 -11.23 8.99 -4.57
C GLY A 55 -9.88 9.70 -4.44
N TYR A 56 -9.80 10.69 -3.55
CA TYR A 56 -8.58 11.45 -3.26
C TYR A 56 -7.89 11.04 -1.96
N ILE A 57 -8.52 10.19 -1.16
CA ILE A 57 -8.06 9.80 0.17
C ILE A 57 -7.30 8.49 0.06
N PHE A 58 -6.18 8.41 0.79
CA PHE A 58 -5.45 7.17 1.02
C PHE A 58 -5.68 6.71 2.45
N HIS A 59 -6.41 5.61 2.60
CA HIS A 59 -6.73 5.00 3.89
C HIS A 59 -5.60 4.03 4.26
N ILE A 60 -4.83 4.37 5.28
CA ILE A 60 -3.73 3.54 5.78
C ILE A 60 -4.31 2.45 6.68
N LEU A 61 -3.95 1.20 6.40
CA LEU A 61 -4.33 0.04 7.20
C LEU A 61 -3.16 -0.49 8.03
N TRP A 62 -1.95 -0.49 7.46
CA TRP A 62 -0.76 -1.04 8.10
C TRP A 62 0.46 -0.15 7.90
N ILE A 63 1.32 -0.14 8.93
CA ILE A 63 2.66 0.44 8.89
C ILE A 63 3.66 -0.69 9.09
N ASP A 64 4.32 -1.13 8.02
CA ASP A 64 5.16 -2.33 8.00
C ASP A 64 6.64 -1.99 8.14
N ARG A 65 7.06 -1.47 9.31
CA ARG A 65 8.47 -1.06 9.52
C ARG A 65 9.45 -2.24 9.50
N ASP A 66 8.97 -3.43 9.82
CA ASP A 66 9.80 -4.62 9.98
C ASP A 66 9.79 -5.51 8.73
N PHE A 67 9.12 -5.08 7.65
CA PHE A 67 9.05 -5.82 6.38
C PHE A 67 8.47 -7.24 6.55
N THR A 68 7.42 -7.37 7.36
CA THR A 68 6.81 -8.67 7.69
C THR A 68 5.41 -8.86 7.13
N LEU A 69 4.72 -7.77 6.77
CA LEU A 69 3.30 -7.79 6.38
C LEU A 69 3.01 -8.64 5.15
N TYR A 70 3.93 -8.66 4.19
CA TYR A 70 3.88 -9.46 2.96
C TYR A 70 5.31 -9.86 2.55
N SER A 71 5.44 -10.60 1.45
CA SER A 71 6.77 -10.92 0.91
C SER A 71 7.38 -9.69 0.25
N HIS A 72 8.46 -9.18 0.83
CA HIS A 72 9.32 -8.15 0.22
C HIS A 72 10.38 -8.88 -0.60
N GLY A 73 10.15 -8.97 -1.91
CA GLY A 73 11.09 -9.59 -2.85
C GLY A 73 12.39 -8.79 -3.00
#